data_AF-A0A7V3JR36-F1
#
_entry.id   AF-A0A7V3JR36-F1
#
_cell.length_a   1.000
_cell.length_b   1.000
_cell.length_c   1.000
_cell.angle_alpha   90.00
_cell.angle_beta   90.00
_cell.angle_gamma   90.00
#
_symmetry.space_group_name_H-M   'P 1'
#
loop_
_entity.id
_entity.type
_entity.pdbx_description
1 polymer ?
#
loop_
_entity_poly.entity_id
_entity_poly.type
_entity_poly.pdbx_seq_one_letter_code
_entity_poly.pdbx_strand_id
1 'polypeptide(L)'
;MVLLRGVGLLELSALGTVFLPTAWMARIHAVAGLGAFPVAAITQYLARSLSLMYAFHGALVLYLSFHLRPHLEVVRVLGWLTVAAGAGMFALDRWAGMPWLWMLAEGPSIMAIGLAMAILAGRVAGRLTHPPGGDTE
;
A
#
# COMPACT_ATOMS: atom_id res chain seq x y z
N MET A 1 -13.90 7.37 3.23
CA MET A 1 -13.68 7.06 1.80
C MET A 1 -13.46 5.56 1.67
N VAL A 2 -14.27 4.84 0.88
CA VAL A 2 -14.25 3.35 0.84
C VAL A 2 -12.88 2.80 0.42
N LEU A 3 -12.19 3.48 -0.52
CA LEU A 3 -10.85 3.12 -0.95
C LEU A 3 -9.86 2.99 0.22
N LEU A 4 -9.75 4.00 1.09
CA LEU A 4 -8.84 3.96 2.24
C LEU A 4 -9.18 2.82 3.20
N ARG A 5 -10.47 2.50 3.39
CA ARG A 5 -10.87 1.37 4.23
C ARG A 5 -10.39 0.04 3.64
N GLY A 6 -10.59 -0.15 2.34
CA GLY A 6 -10.14 -1.36 1.64
C GLY A 6 -8.63 -1.55 1.73
N VAL A 7 -7.86 -0.49 1.42
CA VAL A 7 -6.40 -0.49 1.50
C VAL A 7 -5.93 -0.75 2.93
N GLY A 8 -6.47 -0.01 3.90
CA GLY A 8 -6.09 -0.16 5.31
C GLY A 8 -6.38 -1.55 5.86
N LEU A 9 -7.53 -2.17 5.50
CA LEU A 9 -7.86 -3.54 5.90
C LEU A 9 -6.95 -4.58 5.23
N LEU A 10 -6.65 -4.40 3.95
CA LEU A 10 -5.75 -5.28 3.21
C LEU A 10 -4.36 -5.28 3.85
N GLU A 11 -3.79 -4.10 4.10
CA GLU A 11 -2.47 -3.96 4.71
C GLU A 11 -2.47 -4.43 6.17
N LEU A 12 -3.52 -4.14 6.94
CA LEU A 12 -3.64 -4.59 8.32
C LEU A 12 -3.67 -6.13 8.43
N SER A 13 -4.19 -6.82 7.41
CA SER A 13 -4.19 -8.29 7.37
C SER A 13 -2.78 -8.90 7.37
N ALA A 14 -1.75 -8.13 6.98
CA ALA A 14 -0.35 -8.53 7.08
C ALA A 14 0.10 -8.79 8.52
N LEU A 15 -0.63 -8.30 9.54
CA LEU A 15 -0.36 -8.66 10.93
C LEU A 15 -0.42 -10.18 11.15
N GLY A 16 -1.33 -10.87 10.46
CA GLY A 16 -1.43 -12.33 10.51
C GLY A 16 -0.22 -13.01 9.86
N THR A 17 0.35 -12.42 8.80
CA THR A 17 1.46 -13.02 8.05
C THR A 17 2.78 -13.01 8.83
N VAL A 18 2.91 -12.16 9.86
CA VAL A 18 4.05 -12.13 10.78
C VAL A 18 4.28 -13.50 11.44
N PHE A 19 3.18 -14.20 11.76
CA PHE A 19 3.20 -15.48 12.47
C PHE A 19 3.21 -16.69 11.54
N LEU A 20 3.19 -16.49 10.22
CA LEU A 20 3.18 -17.60 9.29
C LEU A 20 4.50 -18.40 9.37
N PRO A 21 4.42 -19.74 9.28
CA PRO A 21 5.61 -20.59 9.25
C PRO A 21 6.51 -20.27 8.06
N THR A 22 7.83 -20.39 8.25
CA THR A 22 8.82 -20.20 7.18
C THR A 22 8.58 -21.12 5.97
N ALA A 23 7.94 -22.28 6.18
CA ALA A 23 7.53 -23.17 5.10
C ALA A 23 6.57 -22.51 4.08
N TRP A 24 5.74 -21.55 4.49
CA TRP A 24 4.87 -20.82 3.56
C TRP A 24 5.67 -19.91 2.64
N MET A 25 6.64 -19.15 3.19
CA MET A 25 7.55 -18.33 2.40
C MET A 25 8.36 -19.20 1.42
N ALA A 26 8.83 -20.37 1.87
CA ALA A 26 9.53 -21.32 1.02
C ALA A 26 8.66 -21.84 -0.15
N ARG A 27 7.38 -22.14 0.11
CA ARG A 27 6.43 -22.54 -0.94
C ARG A 27 6.19 -21.42 -1.94
N ILE A 28 6.02 -20.19 -1.49
CA ILE A 28 5.84 -19.02 -2.38
C ILE A 28 7.08 -18.85 -3.27
N HIS A 29 8.27 -18.95 -2.70
CA HIS A 29 9.53 -18.85 -3.44
C HIS A 29 9.65 -19.93 -4.53
N ALA A 30 9.24 -21.16 -4.22
CA ALA A 30 9.23 -22.26 -5.18
C ALA A 30 8.18 -22.05 -6.30
N VAL A 31 6.95 -21.70 -5.96
CA VAL A 31 5.86 -21.44 -6.92
C VAL A 31 6.18 -20.24 -7.82
N ALA A 32 6.84 -19.21 -7.28
CA ALA A 32 7.28 -18.04 -8.02
C ALA A 32 8.51 -18.29 -8.90
N GLY A 33 9.12 -19.48 -8.86
CA GLY A 33 10.31 -19.80 -9.64
C GLY A 33 11.59 -19.11 -9.15
N LEU A 34 11.62 -18.65 -7.90
CA LEU A 34 12.75 -17.93 -7.31
C LEU A 34 13.84 -18.86 -6.75
N GLY A 35 13.59 -20.18 -6.74
CA GLY A 35 14.53 -21.20 -6.27
C GLY A 35 14.32 -21.57 -4.79
N ALA A 36 15.40 -21.93 -4.08
CA ALA A 36 15.33 -22.27 -2.66
C ALA A 36 15.25 -21.01 -1.79
N PHE A 37 14.31 -20.97 -0.85
CA PHE A 37 14.19 -19.85 0.08
C PHE A 37 15.39 -19.81 1.04
N PRO A 38 16.10 -18.67 1.14
CA PRO A 38 17.26 -18.56 2.02
C PRO A 38 16.82 -18.50 3.48
N VAL A 39 17.10 -19.56 4.24
CA VAL A 39 16.78 -19.66 5.68
C VAL A 39 17.86 -18.95 6.52
N ALA A 40 18.09 -17.67 6.22
CA ALA A 40 18.99 -16.81 6.98
C ALA A 40 18.19 -15.97 7.99
N ALA A 41 18.84 -15.58 9.10
CA ALA A 41 18.21 -14.74 10.12
C ALA A 41 17.70 -13.41 9.53
N ILE A 42 18.48 -12.80 8.63
CA ILE A 42 18.12 -11.52 8.01
C ILE A 42 16.88 -11.65 7.10
N THR A 43 16.76 -12.71 6.30
CA THR A 43 15.60 -12.91 5.41
C THR A 43 14.31 -13.05 6.22
N GLN A 44 14.38 -13.83 7.29
CA GLN A 44 13.28 -14.06 8.20
C GLN A 44 12.88 -12.80 8.98
N TYR A 45 13.87 -12.02 9.40
CA TYR A 45 13.65 -10.74 10.05
C TYR A 45 12.98 -9.75 9.10
N LEU A 46 13.53 -9.56 7.89
CA LEU A 46 13.03 -8.61 6.91
C LEU A 46 11.61 -8.94 6.45
N ALA A 47 11.29 -10.21 6.18
CA ALA A 47 9.94 -10.60 5.78
C ALA A 47 8.89 -10.30 6.87
N ARG A 48 9.23 -10.54 8.14
CA ARG A 48 8.33 -10.32 9.28
C ARG A 48 8.25 -8.85 9.66
N SER A 49 9.35 -8.12 9.64
CA SER A 49 9.36 -6.68 9.91
C SER A 49 8.65 -5.90 8.82
N LEU A 50 8.75 -6.32 7.56
CA LEU A 50 7.97 -5.76 6.46
C LEU A 50 6.46 -6.01 6.65
N SER A 51 6.07 -7.22 7.08
CA SER A 51 4.67 -7.51 7.42
C SER A 51 4.16 -6.62 8.57
N LEU A 52 4.98 -6.39 9.60
CA LEU A 52 4.65 -5.45 10.69
C LEU A 52 4.53 -4.00 10.20
N MET A 53 5.41 -3.58 9.28
CA MET A 53 5.35 -2.25 8.67
C MET A 53 4.05 -2.06 7.88
N TYR A 54 3.65 -3.04 7.08
CA TYR A 54 2.36 -2.99 6.37
C TYR A 54 1.19 -2.97 7.36
N ALA A 55 1.23 -3.76 8.43
CA ALA A 55 0.18 -3.73 9.44
C ALA A 55 0.06 -2.35 10.13
N PHE A 56 1.21 -1.75 10.47
CA PHE A 56 1.27 -0.40 11.03
C PHE A 56 0.72 0.65 10.06
N HIS A 57 1.17 0.61 8.80
CA HIS A 57 0.70 1.52 7.76
C HIS A 57 -0.81 1.34 7.52
N GLY A 58 -1.29 0.10 7.43
CA GLY A 58 -2.69 -0.23 7.26
C GLY A 58 -3.57 0.28 8.39
N ALA A 59 -3.12 0.16 9.65
CA ALA A 59 -3.81 0.75 10.80
C ALA A 59 -3.93 2.28 10.69
N LEU A 60 -2.85 2.96 10.26
CA LEU A 60 -2.85 4.42 10.05
C LEU A 60 -3.81 4.83 8.92
N VAL A 61 -3.75 4.15 7.78
CA VAL A 61 -4.63 4.39 6.63
C VAL A 61 -6.10 4.15 7.01
N LEU A 62 -6.36 3.07 7.77
CA LEU A 62 -7.69 2.75 8.27
C LEU A 62 -8.21 3.82 9.23
N TYR A 63 -7.36 4.33 10.14
CA TYR A 63 -7.70 5.43 11.03
C TYR A 63 -8.06 6.72 10.25
N LEU A 64 -7.23 7.10 9.28
CA LEU A 64 -7.47 8.26 8.40
C LEU A 64 -8.78 8.11 7.61
N SER A 65 -9.19 6.88 7.30
CA SER A 65 -10.44 6.60 6.61
C SER A 65 -11.69 7.03 7.41
N PHE A 66 -11.61 7.06 8.74
CA PHE A 66 -12.66 7.50 9.65
C PHE A 66 -12.56 8.99 9.97
N HIS A 67 -11.35 9.55 10.00
CA HIS A 67 -11.10 10.95 10.34
C HIS A 67 -10.70 11.77 9.11
N LEU A 68 -11.46 11.65 8.02
CA LEU A 68 -11.02 12.16 6.72
C LEU A 68 -10.95 13.69 6.64
N ARG A 69 -12.00 14.41 7.10
CA ARG A 69 -12.16 15.86 6.86
C ARG A 69 -10.97 16.70 7.34
N PRO A 70 -10.44 16.52 8.55
CA PRO A 70 -9.28 17.30 9.02
C PRO A 70 -7.97 16.90 8.33
N HIS A 71 -7.91 15.74 7.68
CA HIS A 71 -6.68 15.12 7.19
C HIS A 71 -6.61 15.00 5.66
N LEU A 72 -7.45 15.72 4.91
CA LEU A 72 -7.49 15.59 3.45
C LEU A 72 -6.16 15.90 2.77
N GLU A 73 -5.44 16.94 3.22
CA GLU A 73 -4.11 17.26 2.69
C GLU A 73 -3.09 16.16 3.03
N VAL A 74 -3.16 15.60 4.24
CA VAL A 74 -2.31 14.46 4.63
C VAL A 74 -2.57 13.25 3.74
N VAL A 75 -3.83 12.93 3.46
CA VAL A 75 -4.20 11.83 2.56
C VAL A 75 -3.74 12.10 1.12
N ARG A 76 -3.77 13.36 0.68
CA ARG A 76 -3.29 13.74 -0.66
C ARG A 76 -1.77 13.58 -0.78
N VAL A 77 -1.02 14.06 0.20
CA VAL A 77 0.44 13.86 0.27
C VAL A 77 0.77 12.38 0.34
N LEU A 78 0.08 11.64 1.20
CA LEU A 78 0.23 10.19 1.32
C LEU A 78 0.00 9.50 -0.03
N GLY A 79 -1.05 9.88 -0.78
CA GLY A 79 -1.30 9.34 -2.12
C GLY A 79 -0.14 9.56 -3.10
N TRP A 80 0.45 10.75 -3.13
CA TRP A 80 1.63 11.02 -3.97
C TRP A 80 2.88 10.27 -3.51
N LEU A 81 3.10 10.15 -2.20
CA LEU A 81 4.18 9.34 -1.65
C LEU A 81 3.98 7.86 -2.01
N THR A 82 2.76 7.35 -1.99
CA THR A 82 2.43 5.99 -2.44
C THR A 82 2.73 5.82 -3.94
N VAL A 83 2.45 6.82 -4.79
CA VAL A 83 2.84 6.77 -6.21
C VAL A 83 4.36 6.66 -6.36
N ALA A 84 5.12 7.50 -5.64
CA ALA A 84 6.58 7.46 -5.66
C ALA A 84 7.11 6.12 -5.15
N ALA A 85 6.51 5.57 -4.08
CA ALA A 85 6.86 4.26 -3.54
C ALA A 85 6.58 3.14 -4.54
N GLY A 86 5.44 3.16 -5.24
CA GLY A 86 5.12 2.18 -6.28
C GLY A 86 6.08 2.23 -7.47
N ALA A 87 6.50 3.42 -7.89
CA ALA A 87 7.54 3.57 -8.91
C ALA A 87 8.90 3.03 -8.43
N GLY A 88 9.26 3.29 -7.17
CA GLY A 88 10.46 2.76 -6.53
C GLY A 88 10.45 1.22 -6.45
N MET A 89 9.33 0.64 -6.03
CA MET A 89 9.13 -0.82 -5.98
C MET A 89 9.24 -1.44 -7.37
N PHE A 90 8.60 -0.87 -8.38
CA PHE A 90 8.72 -1.37 -9.75
C PHE A 90 10.17 -1.37 -10.25
N ALA A 91 10.92 -0.31 -9.98
CA ALA A 91 12.33 -0.24 -10.32
C ALA A 91 13.17 -1.27 -9.54
N LEU A 92 12.88 -1.46 -8.25
CA LEU A 92 13.54 -2.43 -7.39
C LEU A 92 13.29 -3.86 -7.87
N ASP A 93 12.04 -4.21 -8.17
CA ASP A 93 11.67 -5.55 -8.66
C ASP A 93 12.34 -5.86 -9.98
N ARG A 94 12.39 -4.86 -10.87
CA ARG A 94 13.07 -4.98 -12.16
C ARG A 94 14.57 -5.19 -12.01
N TRP A 95 15.19 -4.54 -11.03
CA TRP A 95 16.61 -4.70 -10.70
C TRP A 95 16.88 -6.05 -10.02
N ALA A 96 16.00 -6.49 -9.12
CA ALA A 96 16.08 -7.75 -8.40
C ALA A 96 15.77 -8.97 -9.28
N GLY A 97 15.26 -8.76 -10.49
CA GLY A 97 14.92 -9.83 -11.43
C GLY A 97 13.65 -10.59 -11.04
N MET A 98 12.69 -9.93 -10.40
CA MET A 98 11.42 -10.54 -10.02
C MET A 98 10.60 -10.96 -11.25
N PRO A 99 9.74 -11.99 -11.13
CA PRO A 99 8.86 -12.41 -12.20
C PRO A 99 7.95 -11.28 -12.70
N TRP A 100 7.61 -11.29 -14.00
CA TRP A 100 6.82 -10.23 -14.61
C TRP A 100 5.44 -10.02 -13.96
N LEU A 101 4.78 -11.11 -13.56
CA LEU A 101 3.49 -11.05 -12.86
C LEU A 101 3.63 -10.32 -11.52
N TRP A 102 4.73 -10.54 -10.82
CA TRP A 102 5.03 -9.90 -9.55
C TRP A 102 5.22 -8.39 -9.75
N MET A 103 6.09 -8.01 -10.70
CA MET A 103 6.35 -6.61 -11.05
C MET A 103 5.08 -5.84 -11.41
N LEU A 104 4.18 -6.44 -12.18
CA LEU A 104 2.93 -5.78 -12.59
C LEU A 104 1.89 -5.72 -11.46
N ALA A 105 1.86 -6.74 -10.60
CA ALA A 105 0.94 -6.79 -9.48
C ALA A 105 1.34 -5.84 -8.36
N GLU A 106 2.64 -5.55 -8.18
CA GLU A 106 3.14 -4.74 -7.09
C GLU A 106 3.21 -3.25 -7.45
N GLY A 107 4.26 -2.80 -8.14
CA GLY A 107 4.50 -1.38 -8.39
C GLY A 107 3.32 -0.63 -9.05
N PRO A 108 2.78 -1.08 -10.20
CA PRO A 108 1.68 -0.41 -10.88
C PRO A 108 0.38 -0.36 -10.07
N SER A 109 0.08 -1.39 -9.28
CA SER A 109 -1.12 -1.38 -8.43
C SER A 109 -0.98 -0.37 -7.29
N ILE A 110 0.21 -0.30 -6.66
CA ILE A 110 0.54 0.70 -5.64
C ILE A 110 0.41 2.11 -6.23
N MET A 111 0.96 2.35 -7.43
CA MET A 111 0.82 3.64 -8.13
C MET A 111 -0.64 4.00 -8.41
N ALA A 112 -1.43 3.05 -8.92
CA ALA A 112 -2.84 3.28 -9.22
C ALA A 112 -3.63 3.64 -7.95
N ILE A 113 -3.39 2.94 -6.83
CA ILE A 113 -4.02 3.21 -5.54
C ILE A 113 -3.61 4.60 -5.04
N GLY A 114 -2.31 4.92 -5.05
CA GLY A 114 -1.79 6.23 -4.63
C GLY A 114 -2.39 7.39 -5.43
N LEU A 115 -2.48 7.23 -6.75
CA LEU A 115 -3.08 8.24 -7.63
C LEU A 115 -4.58 8.42 -7.32
N ALA A 116 -5.31 7.32 -7.15
CA ALA A 116 -6.71 7.36 -6.77
C ALA A 116 -6.92 8.06 -5.42
N MET A 117 -6.05 7.80 -4.43
CA MET A 117 -6.06 8.49 -3.14
C MET A 117 -5.85 10.01 -3.30
N ALA A 118 -4.81 10.41 -4.02
CA ALA A 118 -4.47 11.84 -4.21
C ALA A 118 -5.57 12.62 -4.94
N ILE A 119 -6.12 12.04 -6.01
CA ILE A 119 -7.20 12.66 -6.80
C ILE A 119 -8.48 12.79 -5.98
N LEU A 120 -8.89 11.71 -5.30
CA LEU A 120 -10.14 11.70 -4.55
C LEU A 120 -10.05 12.61 -3.32
N ALA A 121 -8.91 12.68 -2.64
CA ALA A 121 -8.69 13.64 -1.55
C ALA A 121 -8.83 15.09 -2.05
N GLY A 122 -8.19 15.44 -3.18
CA GLY A 122 -8.32 16.78 -3.78
C GLY A 122 -9.75 17.12 -4.20
N ARG A 123 -10.49 16.15 -4.76
CA ARG A 123 -11.91 16.34 -5.12
C ARG A 123 -12.80 16.56 -3.90
N VAL A 124 -12.56 15.85 -2.80
CA VAL A 124 -13.32 16.03 -1.56
C VAL A 124 -13.00 17.38 -0.93
N ALA A 125 -11.73 17.79 -0.90
CA ALA A 125 -11.33 19.10 -0.40
C ALA A 125 -12.00 20.24 -1.17
N GLY A 126 -11.96 20.21 -2.51
CA GLY A 126 -12.60 21.23 -3.35
C GLY A 126 -14.13 21.33 -3.17
N ARG A 127 -14.81 20.20 -2.93
CA ARG A 127 -16.27 20.20 -2.63
C ARG A 127 -16.61 20.80 -1.27
N LEU A 128 -15.68 20.75 -0.31
CA LEU A 128 -15.88 21.34 1.01
C LEU A 128 -15.63 22.85 1.00
N THR A 129 -14.75 23.34 0.13
CA THR A 129 -14.47 24.78 -0.02
C THR A 129 -15.50 25.50 -0.90
N HIS A 130 -16.04 24.82 -1.93
CA HIS A 130 -17.08 25.34 -2.81
C HIS A 130 -18.29 24.40 -2.84
N PRO A 131 -19.25 24.57 -1.92
CA PRO A 131 -20.46 23.75 -1.91
C PRO A 131 -21.30 24.04 -3.18
N PRO A 132 -21.85 23.01 -3.84
CA PRO A 132 -22.69 23.21 -5.01
C PRO A 132 -23.95 23.99 -4.62
N GLY A 133 -24.09 25.22 -5.13
CA GLY A 133 -25.22 26.12 -4.88
C GLY A 133 -24.90 27.53 -4.38
N GLY A 134 -23.62 27.93 -4.31
CA GLY A 134 -23.19 29.25 -3.79
C GLY A 134 -23.28 30.44 -4.75
N ASP A 135 -23.67 30.24 -6.01
CA ASP A 135 -23.66 31.28 -7.07
C ASP A 135 -25.08 31.67 -7.54
N THR A 136 -26.02 31.83 -6.63
CA THR A 136 -27.32 32.47 -6.92
C THR A 136 -27.77 33.35 -5.76
N GLU A 137 -27.15 34.53 -5.62
CA GLU A 137 -27.78 35.74 -5.09
C GLU A 137 -27.37 36.94 -5.94
#